data_AF-A0A3B8UZV3-F1
#
_entry.id   AF-A0A3B8UZV3-F1
#
_cell.length_a   1.000
_cell.length_b   1.000
_cell.length_c   1.000
_cell.angle_alpha   90.00
_cell.angle_beta   90.00
_cell.angle_gamma   90.00
#
_symmetry.space_group_name_H-M   'P 1'
#
loop_
_entity.id
_entity.type
_entity.pdbx_description
1 polymer ?
#
loop_
_entity_poly.entity_id
_entity_poly.type
_entity_poly.pdbx_seq_one_letter_code
_entity_poly.pdbx_strand_id
1 'polypeptide(L)'
;MQSEAVVERVRILTDRIDRLPAPGAVAIRLFEVTSSSTAGIDEVVSVLAAEPALASRILSLCRRCNQDLVQKVETLEHAVVLLGFDEIRSAALSIEICGLLGRDPELAIAVDLRRHAVITASIARTLVARIDGISNLEPSAAFLAGLLHDLGHLVLASVIPGPMA
;
A
#
# COMPACT_ATOMS: atom_id res chain seq x y z
N MET A 1 -38.11 -4.39 12.42
CA MET A 1 -37.25 -3.88 13.52
C MET A 1 -35.79 -4.33 13.43
N GLN A 2 -35.40 -5.59 13.63
CA GLN A 2 -33.96 -5.95 13.59
C GLN A 2 -33.30 -5.77 12.20
N SER A 3 -34.02 -6.11 11.12
CA SER A 3 -33.52 -5.93 9.75
C SER A 3 -33.28 -4.45 9.39
N GLU A 4 -34.14 -3.55 9.90
CA GLU A 4 -34.08 -2.11 9.63
C GLU A 4 -32.88 -1.44 10.31
N ALA A 5 -32.58 -1.85 11.55
CA ALA A 5 -31.40 -1.37 12.28
C ALA A 5 -30.08 -1.87 11.66
N VAL A 6 -30.06 -3.08 11.09
CA VAL A 6 -28.89 -3.60 10.36
C VAL A 6 -28.67 -2.82 9.06
N VAL A 7 -29.73 -2.56 8.30
CA VAL A 7 -29.67 -1.76 7.06
C VAL A 7 -29.13 -0.36 7.35
N GLU A 8 -29.58 0.30 8.42
CA GLU A 8 -29.08 1.64 8.77
C GLU A 8 -27.59 1.62 9.16
N ARG A 9 -27.13 0.59 9.89
CA ARG A 9 -25.70 0.45 10.23
C ARG A 9 -24.83 0.22 9.00
N VAL A 10 -25.28 -0.65 8.08
CA VAL A 10 -24.58 -0.88 6.80
C VAL A 10 -24.51 0.42 6.00
N ARG A 11 -25.59 1.20 5.95
CA ARG A 11 -25.62 2.51 5.29
C ARG A 11 -24.62 3.50 5.86
N ILE A 12 -24.51 3.58 7.19
CA ILE A 12 -23.53 4.45 7.86
C ILE A 12 -22.11 4.01 7.53
N LEU A 13 -21.84 2.70 7.50
CA LEU A 13 -20.52 2.18 7.15
C LEU A 13 -20.17 2.47 5.69
N THR A 14 -21.09 2.29 4.74
CA THR A 14 -20.82 2.60 3.33
C THR A 14 -20.59 4.09 3.08
N ASP A 15 -21.36 4.99 3.69
CA ASP A 15 -21.11 6.45 3.61
C ASP A 15 -19.74 6.84 4.18
N ARG A 16 -19.20 6.06 5.11
CA ARG A 16 -17.87 6.30 5.70
C ARG A 16 -16.75 5.72 4.85
N ILE A 17 -16.97 4.60 4.18
CA ILE A 17 -16.06 4.05 3.16
C ILE A 17 -15.81 5.10 2.07
N ASP A 18 -16.87 5.75 1.58
CA ASP A 18 -16.78 6.79 0.54
C ASP A 18 -15.99 8.03 0.99
N ARG A 19 -15.79 8.20 2.30
CA ARG A 19 -15.02 9.29 2.92
C ARG A 19 -13.63 8.87 3.36
N LEU A 20 -13.24 7.62 3.13
CA LEU A 20 -11.87 7.22 3.38
C LEU A 20 -10.93 8.08 2.54
N PRO A 21 -9.81 8.55 3.12
CA PRO A 21 -8.81 9.22 2.33
C PRO A 21 -8.31 8.25 1.25
N ALA A 22 -8.47 8.64 -0.01
CA ALA A 22 -7.96 7.88 -1.13
C ALA A 22 -6.42 7.94 -1.17
N PRO A 23 -5.74 6.90 -1.69
CA PRO A 23 -4.32 7.01 -2.04
C PRO A 23 -4.06 8.22 -2.93
N GLY A 24 -2.89 8.84 -2.80
CA GLY A 24 -2.50 9.98 -3.64
C GLY A 24 -2.56 9.64 -5.15
N ALA A 25 -2.77 10.66 -5.98
CA ALA A 25 -2.84 10.50 -7.44
C ALA A 25 -1.56 9.86 -8.02
N VAL A 26 -0.41 10.08 -7.38
CA VAL A 26 0.86 9.46 -7.76
C VAL A 26 0.85 7.95 -7.56
N ALA A 27 0.26 7.44 -6.47
CA ALA A 27 0.19 6.01 -6.19
C ALA A 27 -0.65 5.25 -7.22
N ILE A 28 -1.79 5.84 -7.58
CA ILE A 28 -2.69 5.31 -8.61
C ILE A 28 -1.97 5.30 -9.96
N ARG A 29 -1.35 6.42 -10.34
CA ARG A 29 -0.65 6.53 -11.62
C ARG A 29 0.58 5.63 -11.70
N LEU A 30 1.26 5.41 -10.58
CA LEU A 30 2.36 4.46 -10.51
C LEU A 30 1.87 3.03 -10.75
N PHE A 31 0.72 2.65 -10.18
CA PHE A 31 0.09 1.36 -10.45
C PHE A 31 -0.26 1.20 -11.93
N GLU A 32 -0.84 2.21 -12.57
CA GLU A 32 -1.17 2.20 -14.00
C GLU A 32 0.08 2.04 -14.88
N VAL A 33 1.10 2.88 -14.66
CA VAL A 33 2.33 2.87 -15.47
C VAL A 33 3.07 1.55 -15.27
N THR A 34 3.30 1.11 -14.03
CA THR A 34 4.07 -0.13 -13.77
C THR A 34 3.32 -1.41 -14.11
N SER A 35 2.01 -1.35 -14.38
CA SER A 35 1.24 -2.48 -14.91
C SER A 35 1.33 -2.60 -16.44
N SER A 36 1.88 -1.59 -17.12
CA SER A 36 2.15 -1.63 -18.56
C SER A 36 3.44 -2.39 -18.85
N SER A 37 3.40 -3.30 -19.82
CA SER A 37 4.60 -4.02 -20.29
C SER A 37 5.59 -3.15 -21.07
N THR A 38 5.23 -1.89 -21.36
CA THR A 38 6.05 -0.95 -22.14
C THR A 38 6.56 0.23 -21.32
N ALA A 39 6.37 0.22 -19.99
CA ALA A 39 6.78 1.34 -19.14
C ALA A 39 8.30 1.55 -19.20
N GLY A 40 8.70 2.81 -19.38
CA GLY A 40 10.11 3.22 -19.31
C GLY A 40 10.52 3.63 -17.91
N ILE A 41 11.83 3.53 -17.60
CA ILE A 41 12.40 4.01 -16.33
C ILE A 41 12.07 5.50 -16.13
N ASP A 42 12.27 6.32 -17.16
CA ASP A 42 12.02 7.77 -17.10
C ASP A 42 10.57 8.11 -16.77
N GLU A 43 9.62 7.30 -17.27
CA GLU A 43 8.20 7.49 -16.99
C GLU A 43 7.89 7.21 -15.51
N VAL A 44 8.36 6.08 -14.97
CA VAL A 44 8.21 5.74 -13.55
C VAL A 44 8.85 6.78 -12.65
N VAL A 45 10.06 7.23 -12.99
CA VAL A 45 10.77 8.28 -12.25
C VAL A 45 10.00 9.59 -12.29
N SER A 46 9.44 9.99 -13.43
CA SER A 46 8.65 11.21 -13.55
C SER A 46 7.40 11.19 -12.68
N VAL A 47 6.73 10.02 -12.58
CA VAL A 47 5.56 9.83 -11.73
C VAL A 47 5.95 9.97 -10.26
N LEU A 48 7.03 9.29 -9.83
CA LEU A 48 7.51 9.38 -8.45
C LEU A 48 7.98 10.79 -8.07
N ALA A 49 8.64 11.49 -9.00
CA ALA A 49 9.15 12.83 -8.78
C ALA A 49 8.04 13.88 -8.57
N ALA A 50 6.80 13.61 -9.02
CA ALA A 50 5.66 14.49 -8.81
C ALA A 50 5.28 14.64 -7.32
N GLU A 51 5.63 13.67 -6.47
CA GLU A 51 5.45 13.75 -5.01
C GLU A 51 6.79 13.60 -4.27
N PRO A 52 7.47 14.72 -3.94
CA PRO A 52 8.78 14.69 -3.29
C PRO A 52 8.83 13.90 -1.98
N ALA A 53 7.72 13.89 -1.22
CA ALA A 53 7.62 13.12 0.02
C ALA A 53 7.65 11.60 -0.23
N LEU A 54 6.94 11.13 -1.27
CA LEU A 54 6.94 9.73 -1.66
C LEU A 54 8.33 9.32 -2.19
N ALA A 55 8.89 10.12 -3.10
CA ALA A 55 10.23 9.90 -3.66
C ALA A 55 11.30 9.79 -2.55
N SER A 56 11.28 10.71 -1.58
CA SER A 56 12.21 10.71 -0.45
C SER A 56 12.07 9.47 0.43
N ARG A 57 10.83 9.03 0.70
CA ARG A 57 10.56 7.81 1.48
C ARG A 57 11.02 6.56 0.76
N ILE A 58 10.81 6.46 -0.55
CA ILE A 58 11.32 5.35 -1.37
C ILE A 58 12.84 5.30 -1.30
N LEU A 59 13.53 6.41 -1.58
CA LEU A 59 15.00 6.47 -1.49
C LEU A 59 15.51 6.09 -0.10
N SER A 60 14.82 6.55 0.95
CA SER A 60 15.17 6.21 2.33
C SER A 60 15.03 4.70 2.60
N LEU A 61 13.97 4.06 2.11
CA LEU A 61 13.80 2.61 2.20
C LEU A 61 14.91 1.87 1.42
N CYS A 62 15.19 2.27 0.18
CA CYS A 62 16.24 1.68 -0.65
C CYS A 62 17.60 1.73 0.06
N ARG A 63 17.97 2.89 0.61
CA ARG A 63 19.23 3.07 1.35
C ARG A 63 19.31 2.18 2.59
N ARG A 64 18.21 2.00 3.32
CA ARG A 64 18.17 1.17 4.54
C ARG A 64 18.28 -0.32 4.23
N CYS A 65 17.70 -0.80 3.13
CA CYS A 65 17.81 -2.20 2.72
C CYS A 65 19.16 -2.54 2.11
N ASN A 66 19.93 -1.55 1.66
CA ASN A 66 21.16 -1.72 0.90
C ASN A 66 22.37 -1.01 1.53
N GLN A 67 22.45 -1.01 2.87
CA GLN A 67 23.50 -0.29 3.60
C GLN A 67 24.93 -0.79 3.28
N ASP A 68 25.05 -2.04 2.85
CA ASP A 68 26.34 -2.70 2.55
C ASP A 68 26.80 -2.50 1.10
N LEU A 69 26.04 -1.78 0.26
CA LEU A 69 26.47 -1.48 -1.11
C LEU A 69 27.62 -0.47 -1.14
N VAL A 70 28.62 -0.76 -1.98
CA VAL A 70 29.76 0.14 -2.25
C VAL A 70 29.26 1.48 -2.81
N GLN A 71 28.25 1.45 -3.68
CA GLN A 71 27.61 2.64 -4.22
C GLN A 71 26.25 2.85 -3.57
N LYS A 72 26.10 3.99 -2.87
CA LYS A 72 24.83 4.35 -2.23
C LYS A 72 23.76 4.68 -3.29
N VAL A 73 22.53 4.25 -3.03
CA VAL A 73 21.37 4.61 -3.84
C VAL A 73 21.00 6.07 -3.56
N GLU A 74 21.28 6.97 -4.51
CA GLU A 74 21.07 8.40 -4.33
C GLU A 74 19.99 9.02 -5.20
N THR A 75 19.63 8.36 -6.31
CA THR A 75 18.66 8.85 -7.29
C THR A 75 17.51 7.86 -7.49
N LEU A 76 16.37 8.35 -8.00
CA LEU A 76 15.20 7.51 -8.27
C LEU A 76 15.49 6.54 -9.42
N GLU A 77 16.23 6.98 -10.43
CA GLU A 77 16.68 6.14 -11.55
C GLU A 77 17.48 4.95 -11.02
N HIS A 78 18.44 5.19 -10.12
CA HIS A 78 19.23 4.12 -9.52
C HIS A 78 18.35 3.19 -8.68
N ALA A 79 17.41 3.73 -7.89
CA ALA A 79 16.47 2.91 -7.12
C ALA A 79 15.60 2.02 -8.03
N VAL A 80 15.09 2.57 -9.13
CA VAL A 80 14.24 1.85 -10.11
C VAL A 80 15.04 0.77 -10.83
N VAL A 81 16.27 1.06 -11.26
CA VAL A 81 17.15 0.06 -11.91
C VAL A 81 17.53 -1.06 -10.95
N LEU A 82 17.83 -0.73 -9.69
CA LEU A 82 18.28 -1.70 -8.70
C LEU A 82 17.13 -2.61 -8.25
N LEU A 83 15.95 -2.04 -8.00
CA LEU A 83 14.83 -2.77 -7.42
C LEU A 83 13.88 -3.37 -8.46
N GLY A 84 13.70 -2.71 -9.61
CA GLY A 84 12.65 -3.05 -10.57
C GLY A 84 11.31 -2.37 -10.29
N PHE A 85 10.41 -2.42 -11.26
CA PHE A 85 9.12 -1.71 -11.22
C PHE A 85 8.16 -2.29 -10.18
N ASP A 86 8.16 -3.60 -9.98
CA ASP A 86 7.26 -4.28 -9.05
C ASP A 86 7.54 -3.87 -7.61
N GLU A 87 8.81 -3.86 -7.23
CA GLU A 87 9.29 -3.44 -5.91
C GLU A 87 8.99 -1.96 -5.66
N ILE A 88 9.21 -1.10 -6.66
CA ILE A 88 8.89 0.33 -6.58
C ILE A 88 7.40 0.56 -6.37
N ARG A 89 6.55 -0.14 -7.14
CA ARG A 89 5.10 -0.11 -7.00
C ARG A 89 4.67 -0.59 -5.61
N SER A 90 5.15 -1.75 -5.17
CA SER A 90 4.82 -2.31 -3.85
C SER A 90 5.26 -1.39 -2.71
N ALA A 91 6.43 -0.77 -2.81
CA ALA A 91 6.93 0.18 -1.82
C ALA A 91 6.06 1.45 -1.77
N ALA A 92 5.73 2.03 -2.92
CA ALA A 92 4.90 3.22 -2.99
C ALA A 92 3.49 2.99 -2.43
N LEU A 93 2.83 1.90 -2.83
CA LEU A 93 1.52 1.52 -2.29
C LEU A 93 1.59 1.30 -0.77
N SER A 94 2.63 0.61 -0.29
CA SER A 94 2.80 0.39 1.14
C SER A 94 2.98 1.69 1.91
N ILE A 95 3.78 2.62 1.38
CA ILE A 95 4.01 3.95 1.97
C ILE A 95 2.70 4.72 2.14
N GLU A 96 1.86 4.73 1.10
CA GLU A 96 0.59 5.44 1.04
C GLU A 96 -0.43 4.81 1.97
N ILE A 97 -0.68 3.50 1.84
CA ILE A 97 -1.64 2.79 2.69
C ILE A 97 -1.23 2.85 4.16
N CYS A 98 0.06 2.71 4.48
CA CYS A 98 0.51 2.90 5.87
C CYS A 98 0.32 4.34 6.36
N GLY A 99 0.37 5.32 5.47
CA GLY A 99 0.04 6.71 5.77
C GLY A 99 -1.44 6.88 6.14
N LEU A 100 -2.34 6.18 5.43
CA LEU A 100 -3.78 6.16 5.75
C LEU A 100 -4.05 5.45 7.08
N LEU A 101 -3.36 4.33 7.33
CA LEU A 101 -3.56 3.48 8.50
C LEU A 101 -3.14 4.09 9.85
N GLY A 102 -2.53 5.28 9.88
CA GLY A 102 -2.23 5.91 11.18
C GLY A 102 -1.83 7.37 11.14
N ARG A 103 -2.76 8.23 10.73
CA ARG A 103 -2.66 9.66 11.01
C ARG A 103 -2.76 9.99 12.51
N ASP A 104 -3.21 9.05 13.34
CA ASP A 104 -3.31 9.22 14.79
C ASP A 104 -2.26 8.37 15.52
N PRO A 105 -1.18 8.97 16.05
CA PRO A 105 -0.11 8.26 16.74
C PRO A 105 -0.51 7.72 18.14
N GLU A 106 -1.67 8.11 18.69
CA GLU A 106 -2.14 7.58 19.99
C GLU A 106 -2.79 6.19 19.88
N LEU A 107 -3.11 5.74 18.67
CA LEU A 107 -3.66 4.41 18.44
C LEU A 107 -2.51 3.40 18.30
N ALA A 108 -2.13 2.70 19.38
CA ALA A 108 -1.17 1.58 19.31
C ALA A 108 -1.56 0.56 18.22
N ILE A 109 -2.86 0.37 18.01
CA ILE A 109 -3.49 -0.42 16.95
C ILE A 109 -2.97 -0.02 15.56
N ALA A 110 -2.69 1.26 15.31
CA ALA A 110 -2.22 1.74 14.01
C ALA A 110 -0.80 1.30 13.65
N VAL A 111 0.05 0.96 14.64
CA VAL A 111 1.39 0.40 14.34
C VAL A 111 1.27 -1.08 13.97
N ASP A 112 0.49 -1.83 14.74
CA ASP A 112 0.26 -3.26 14.49
C ASP A 112 -0.46 -3.48 13.16
N LEU A 113 -1.45 -2.65 12.83
CA LEU A 113 -2.22 -2.74 11.60
C LEU A 113 -1.37 -2.50 10.35
N ARG A 114 -0.46 -1.52 10.39
CA ARG A 114 0.48 -1.27 9.27
C ARG A 114 1.43 -2.45 9.07
N ARG A 115 2.01 -2.95 10.15
CA ARG A 115 2.94 -4.07 10.11
C ARG A 115 2.24 -5.31 9.55
N HIS A 116 1.05 -5.60 10.06
CA HIS A 116 0.22 -6.71 9.60
C HIS A 116 -0.15 -6.56 8.11
N ALA A 117 -0.57 -5.38 7.66
CA ALA A 117 -0.88 -5.13 6.26
C ALA A 117 0.30 -5.45 5.32
N VAL A 118 1.50 -4.95 5.65
CA VAL A 118 2.71 -5.20 4.83
C VAL A 118 3.15 -6.66 4.86
N ILE A 119 3.08 -7.32 6.02
CA ILE A 119 3.41 -8.74 6.17
C ILE A 119 2.44 -9.60 5.34
N THR A 120 1.14 -9.39 5.51
CA THR A 120 0.10 -10.14 4.80
C THR A 120 0.19 -9.93 3.29
N ALA A 121 0.42 -8.69 2.83
CA ALA A 121 0.69 -8.38 1.42
C ALA A 121 1.89 -9.17 0.87
N SER A 122 2.99 -9.18 1.61
CA SER A 122 4.23 -9.86 1.20
C SER A 122 4.07 -11.38 1.15
N ILE A 123 3.37 -11.95 2.13
CA ILE A 123 3.07 -13.39 2.18
C ILE A 123 2.13 -13.75 1.04
N ALA A 124 1.03 -13.02 0.83
CA ALA A 124 0.07 -13.27 -0.24
C ALA A 124 0.75 -13.29 -1.61
N ARG A 125 1.59 -12.29 -1.90
CA ARG A 125 2.42 -12.24 -3.12
C ARG A 125 3.32 -13.47 -3.25
N THR A 126 4.01 -13.83 -2.18
CA THR A 126 4.96 -14.96 -2.17
C THR A 126 4.27 -16.30 -2.39
N LEU A 127 3.09 -16.49 -1.80
CA LEU A 127 2.29 -17.71 -1.98
C LEU A 127 1.85 -17.87 -3.43
N VAL A 128 1.30 -16.81 -4.03
CA VAL A 128 0.89 -16.83 -5.44
C VAL A 128 2.07 -17.06 -6.38
N ALA A 129 3.23 -16.49 -6.09
CA ALA A 129 4.42 -16.65 -6.93
C ALA A 129 5.12 -18.02 -6.79
N ARG A 130 4.86 -18.79 -5.72
CA ARG A 130 5.60 -20.02 -5.41
C ARG A 130 4.75 -21.29 -5.35
N ILE A 131 3.43 -21.19 -5.25
CA ILE A 131 2.54 -22.34 -5.18
C ILE A 131 2.04 -22.68 -6.57
N ASP A 132 2.36 -23.88 -7.03
CA ASP A 132 1.85 -24.43 -8.27
C ASP A 132 0.31 -24.58 -8.22
N GLY A 133 -0.36 -24.24 -9.31
CA GLY A 133 -1.82 -24.35 -9.45
C GLY A 133 -2.60 -23.05 -9.23
N ILE A 134 -1.95 -21.94 -8.85
CA ILE A 134 -2.56 -20.61 -8.80
C ILE A 134 -2.18 -19.83 -10.07
N SER A 135 -2.83 -20.15 -11.20
CA SER A 135 -2.47 -19.54 -12.50
C SER A 135 -3.29 -18.31 -12.89
N ASN A 136 -4.39 -18.04 -12.18
CA ASN A 136 -5.35 -16.98 -12.56
C ASN A 136 -5.22 -15.71 -11.69
N LEU A 137 -4.18 -15.61 -10.88
CA LEU A 137 -3.98 -14.47 -9.97
C LEU A 137 -2.57 -13.93 -10.11
N GLU A 138 -2.48 -12.64 -10.44
CA GLU A 138 -1.20 -11.94 -10.53
C GLU A 138 -0.61 -11.70 -9.12
N PRO A 139 0.71 -11.93 -8.90
CA PRO A 139 1.35 -11.67 -7.60
C PRO A 139 1.16 -10.23 -7.11
N SER A 140 1.13 -9.26 -8.02
CA SER A 140 0.90 -7.85 -7.71
C SER A 140 -0.53 -7.57 -7.22
N ALA A 141 -1.52 -8.24 -7.79
CA ALA A 141 -2.90 -8.17 -7.32
C ALA A 141 -3.06 -8.82 -5.95
N ALA A 142 -2.38 -9.96 -5.70
CA ALA A 142 -2.35 -10.61 -4.40
C ALA A 142 -1.68 -9.74 -3.32
N PHE A 143 -0.59 -9.07 -3.67
CA PHE A 143 0.06 -8.09 -2.80
C PHE A 143 -0.91 -6.97 -2.41
N LEU A 144 -1.56 -6.36 -3.40
CA LEU A 144 -2.52 -5.29 -3.18
C LEU A 144 -3.69 -5.75 -2.29
N ALA A 145 -4.25 -6.94 -2.55
CA ALA A 145 -5.31 -7.51 -1.75
C ALA A 145 -4.89 -7.67 -0.28
N GLY A 146 -3.71 -8.26 -0.02
CA GLY A 146 -3.18 -8.41 1.33
C GLY A 146 -2.88 -7.08 2.01
N LEU A 147 -2.47 -6.06 1.25
CA LEU A 147 -2.20 -4.72 1.77
C LEU A 147 -3.49 -3.99 2.19
N LEU A 148 -4.58 -4.18 1.44
CA LEU A 148 -5.85 -3.47 1.64
C LEU A 148 -6.84 -4.21 2.53
N HIS A 149 -6.64 -5.50 2.83
CA HIS A 149 -7.67 -6.35 3.44
C HIS A 149 -8.26 -5.81 4.76
N ASP A 150 -7.44 -5.09 5.53
CA ASP A 150 -7.81 -4.55 6.84
C ASP A 150 -8.12 -3.05 6.83
N LEU A 151 -8.20 -2.41 5.66
CA LEU A 151 -8.59 -0.99 5.58
C LEU A 151 -9.96 -0.72 6.22
N GLY A 152 -10.86 -1.70 6.23
CA GLY A 152 -12.17 -1.61 6.88
C GLY A 152 -12.09 -1.29 8.39
N HIS A 153 -10.99 -1.65 9.06
CA HIS A 153 -10.78 -1.30 10.47
C HIS A 153 -10.72 0.22 10.68
N LEU A 154 -10.22 1.01 9.71
CA LEU A 154 -10.25 2.47 9.80
C LEU A 154 -11.69 3.01 9.79
N VAL A 155 -12.54 2.43 8.96
CA VAL A 155 -13.96 2.79 8.88
C VAL A 155 -14.65 2.47 10.19
N LEU A 156 -14.44 1.26 10.71
CA LEU A 156 -15.01 0.81 11.98
C LEU A 156 -14.57 1.68 13.15
N ALA A 157 -13.28 2.03 13.22
CA ALA A 157 -12.73 2.94 14.24
C ALA A 157 -13.41 4.32 14.22
N SER A 158 -13.77 4.82 13.03
CA SER A 158 -14.40 6.13 12.87
C SER A 158 -15.88 6.17 13.26
N VAL A 159 -16.55 5.01 13.33
CA VAL A 159 -18.00 4.89 13.56
C VAL A 159 -18.32 4.32 14.95
N ILE A 160 -17.45 3.47 15.49
CA ILE A 160 -17.67 2.78 16.77
C ILE A 160 -16.74 3.41 17.82
N PRO A 161 -17.24 4.28 18.72
CA PRO A 161 -16.44 4.79 19.83
C PRO A 161 -16.15 3.68 20.85
N GLY A 162 -14.87 3.39 21.10
CA GLY A 162 -14.38 2.42 22.09
C GLY A 162 -13.11 1.68 21.64
N PRO A 163 -12.40 0.99 22.54
CA PRO A 163 -11.25 0.18 22.14
C PRO A 163 -11.72 -0.95 21.23
N MET A 164 -11.21 -0.98 20.00
CA MET A 164 -11.30 -2.18 19.16
C MET A 164 -10.33 -3.20 19.72
N ALA A 165 -10.88 -4.28 20.30
CA ALA A 165 -10.14 -5.36 20.93
C ALA A 165 -9.40 -6.24 19.92
#